data_AF-A0A7J3QTQ4-F1
#
_entry.id   AF-A0A7J3QTQ4-F1
#
_cell.length_a   1.000
_cell.length_b   1.000
_cell.length_c   1.000
_cell.angle_alpha   90.00
_cell.angle_beta   90.00
_cell.angle_gamma   90.00
#
_symmetry.space_group_name_H-M   'P 1'
#
loop_
_entity.id
_entity.type
_entity.pdbx_description
1 polymer ?
#
loop_
_entity_poly.entity_id
_entity_poly.type
_entity_poly.pdbx_seq_one_letter_code
_entity_poly.pdbx_strand_id
1 'polypeptide(L)'
;MRRILRKQKSVYTLSLALCLLGVVALLVVLWKAYPKFSSSADPFLTFLSLLWTEELSIFSWFSLKLIHLVVLGDVLLIAGVILWVLSRQWFVVPGKTVWFQCPFCKKKWRATGDKALVHCPYCRQLVHPRIAED
;
A
#
# COMPACT_ATOMS: atom_id res chain seq x y z
N MET A 1 -11.10 19.57 0.10
CA MET A 1 -11.28 18.37 -0.75
C MET A 1 -11.37 17.13 0.13
N ARG A 2 -12.42 16.31 0.00
CA ARG A 2 -12.57 15.08 0.79
C ARG A 2 -11.80 13.95 0.10
N ARG A 3 -10.80 13.38 0.77
CA ARG A 3 -10.11 12.17 0.31
C ARG A 3 -10.89 10.96 0.81
N ILE A 4 -11.23 10.04 -0.08
CA ILE A 4 -11.82 8.76 0.30
C ILE A 4 -10.76 7.68 0.16
N LEU A 5 -10.50 6.96 1.25
CA LEU A 5 -9.61 5.82 1.27
C LEU A 5 -10.38 4.60 0.75
N ARG A 6 -10.14 4.19 -0.50
CA ARG A 6 -10.68 2.93 -1.02
C ARG A 6 -9.61 1.86 -0.91
N LYS A 7 -9.88 0.83 -0.12
CA LYS A 7 -8.98 -0.30 0.07
C LYS A 7 -9.27 -1.36 -0.99
N GLN A 8 -8.27 -1.71 -1.80
CA GLN A 8 -8.42 -2.81 -2.75
C GLN A 8 -8.27 -4.14 -2.01
N LYS A 9 -9.39 -4.86 -1.81
CA LYS A 9 -9.42 -6.08 -0.99
C LYS A 9 -8.43 -7.15 -1.47
N SER A 10 -8.29 -7.35 -2.78
CA SER A 10 -7.40 -8.37 -3.36
C SER A 10 -5.91 -8.08 -3.14
N VAL A 11 -5.49 -6.82 -3.32
CA VAL A 11 -4.09 -6.41 -3.12
C VAL A 11 -3.74 -6.47 -1.63
N TYR A 12 -4.70 -6.13 -0.76
CA TYR A 12 -4.53 -6.28 0.68
C TYR A 12 -4.37 -7.73 1.12
N THR A 13 -5.19 -8.65 0.62
CA THR A 13 -5.08 -10.08 0.96
C THR A 13 -3.76 -10.67 0.46
N LEU A 14 -3.34 -10.30 -0.74
CA LEU A 14 -2.07 -10.75 -1.31
C LEU A 14 -0.87 -10.19 -0.53
N SER A 15 -0.89 -8.91 -0.17
CA SER A 15 0.11 -8.29 0.70
C SER A 15 0.22 -9.00 2.05
N LEU A 16 -0.92 -9.31 2.68
CA LEU A 16 -0.94 -9.99 3.97
C LEU A 16 -0.38 -11.42 3.86
N ALA A 17 -0.72 -12.14 2.78
CA ALA A 17 -0.15 -13.46 2.51
C ALA A 17 1.37 -13.42 2.32
N LEU A 18 1.89 -12.45 1.56
CA LEU A 18 3.33 -12.26 1.36
C LEU A 18 4.06 -11.95 2.67
N CYS A 19 3.49 -11.06 3.49
CA CYS A 19 4.06 -10.76 4.80
C CYS A 19 4.07 -11.99 5.71
N LEU A 20 2.97 -12.75 5.77
CA LEU A 20 2.93 -13.97 6.57
C LEU A 20 3.96 -15.00 6.10
N LEU A 21 4.10 -15.22 4.79
CA LEU A 21 5.11 -16.13 4.25
C LEU A 21 6.53 -15.66 4.58
N GLY A 22 6.82 -14.37 4.48
CA GLY A 22 8.12 -13.80 4.87
C GLY A 22 8.43 -13.98 6.35
N VAL A 23 7.47 -13.71 7.24
CA VAL A 23 7.61 -13.93 8.69
C VAL A 23 7.85 -15.41 8.99
N VAL A 24 7.09 -16.31 8.38
CA VAL A 24 7.25 -17.76 8.58
C VAL A 24 8.65 -18.21 8.14
N ALA A 25 9.14 -17.74 6.98
CA ALA A 25 10.49 -18.06 6.52
C ALA A 25 11.56 -17.60 7.53
N LEU A 26 11.45 -16.38 8.07
CA LEU A 26 12.39 -15.87 9.07
C LEU A 26 12.29 -16.64 10.40
N LEU A 27 11.09 -17.01 10.83
CA LEU A 27 10.89 -17.84 12.03
C LEU A 27 11.52 -19.23 11.87
N VAL A 28 11.46 -19.82 10.68
CA VAL A 28 12.13 -21.10 10.39
C VAL A 28 13.64 -20.97 10.52
N VAL A 29 14.23 -19.89 9.98
CA VAL A 29 15.67 -19.62 10.14
C VAL A 29 16.03 -19.45 11.61
N LEU A 30 15.25 -18.64 12.33
CA LEU A 30 15.47 -18.37 13.74
C LEU A 30 15.38 -19.66 14.56
N TRP A 31 14.35 -20.48 14.33
CA TRP A 31 14.17 -21.77 14.99
C TRP A 31 15.38 -22.70 14.78
N LYS A 32 15.90 -22.73 13.55
CA LYS A 32 17.06 -23.56 13.20
C LYS A 32 18.36 -23.07 13.83
N ALA A 33 18.54 -21.75 13.89
CA ALA A 33 19.73 -21.14 14.47
C ALA A 33 19.68 -21.08 16.02
N TYR A 34 18.46 -21.03 16.61
CA TYR A 34 18.20 -20.87 18.04
C TYR A 34 19.01 -21.79 18.96
N PRO A 35 19.06 -23.12 18.75
CA PRO A 35 19.81 -23.99 19.65
C PRO A 35 21.32 -23.73 19.62
N LYS A 36 21.85 -23.13 18.55
CA LYS A 36 23.29 -22.94 18.36
C LYS A 36 23.79 -21.60 18.89
N PHE A 37 23.04 -20.52 18.71
CA PHE A 37 23.43 -19.23 19.27
C PHE A 37 23.03 -19.05 20.75
N SER A 38 22.00 -19.75 21.23
CA SER A 38 21.58 -19.66 22.65
C SER A 38 22.61 -20.22 23.64
N SER A 39 23.48 -21.12 23.17
CA SER A 39 24.59 -21.70 23.95
C SER A 39 25.92 -20.95 23.75
N SER A 40 25.97 -19.96 22.86
CA SER A 40 27.21 -19.26 22.49
C SER A 40 27.45 -18.03 23.36
N ALA A 41 28.72 -17.71 23.62
CA ALA A 41 29.12 -16.50 24.33
C ALA A 41 28.77 -15.22 23.56
N ASP A 42 28.84 -15.26 22.22
CA ASP A 42 28.51 -14.15 21.32
C ASP A 42 27.40 -14.55 20.33
N PRO A 43 26.12 -14.33 20.68
CA PRO A 43 24.98 -14.83 19.91
C PRO A 43 24.88 -14.22 18.51
N PHE A 44 25.28 -12.96 18.35
CA PHE A 44 25.17 -12.25 17.06
C PHE A 44 26.21 -12.73 16.04
N LEU A 45 27.49 -12.83 16.44
CA LEU A 45 28.56 -13.34 15.57
C LEU A 45 28.31 -14.80 15.20
N THR A 46 27.84 -15.59 16.16
CA THR A 46 27.49 -17.00 15.94
C THR A 46 26.34 -17.11 14.94
N PHE A 47 25.27 -16.31 15.09
CA PHE A 47 24.17 -16.27 14.14
C PHE A 47 24.62 -15.87 12.72
N LEU A 48 25.47 -14.84 12.60
CA LEU A 48 25.99 -14.41 11.31
C LEU A 48 26.84 -15.51 10.66
N SER A 49 27.70 -16.19 11.43
CA SER A 49 28.48 -17.32 10.89
C SER A 49 27.58 -18.45 10.40
N LEU A 50 26.53 -18.79 11.16
CA LEU A 50 25.56 -19.84 10.83
C LEU A 50 24.79 -19.54 9.54
N LEU A 51 24.45 -18.28 9.29
CA LEU A 51 23.82 -17.85 8.05
C LEU A 51 24.64 -18.20 6.81
N TRP A 52 25.97 -18.09 6.90
CA TRP A 52 26.90 -18.34 5.79
C TRP A 52 27.32 -19.80 5.67
N THR A 53 27.37 -20.53 6.78
CA THR A 53 27.89 -21.91 6.82
C THR A 53 26.81 -22.99 6.76
N GLU A 54 25.61 -22.71 7.26
CA GLU A 54 24.57 -23.72 7.40
C GLU A 54 23.70 -23.82 6.14
N GLU A 55 23.56 -25.04 5.64
CA GLU A 55 22.75 -25.38 4.47
C GLU A 55 21.49 -26.12 4.90
N LEU A 56 20.36 -25.73 4.32
CA LEU A 56 19.08 -26.41 4.44
C LEU A 56 18.84 -27.24 3.19
N SER A 57 18.82 -28.56 3.34
CA SER A 57 18.32 -29.48 2.33
C SER A 57 16.79 -29.51 2.42
N ILE A 58 16.10 -28.74 1.57
CA ILE A 58 14.62 -28.71 1.52
C ILE A 58 14.11 -29.93 0.74
N PHE A 59 14.90 -30.41 -0.21
CA PHE A 59 14.63 -31.61 -1.00
C PHE A 59 15.96 -32.33 -1.26
N SER A 60 15.93 -33.64 -1.56
CA SER A 60 17.12 -34.45 -1.85
C SER A 60 18.03 -33.87 -2.96
N TRP A 61 17.50 -32.95 -3.77
CA TRP A 61 18.21 -32.26 -4.85
C TRP A 61 18.52 -30.78 -4.61
N PHE A 62 17.97 -30.14 -3.58
CA PHE A 62 18.15 -28.70 -3.36
C PHE A 62 18.67 -28.43 -1.95
N SER A 63 19.96 -28.13 -1.88
CA SER A 63 20.61 -27.51 -0.73
C SER A 63 20.61 -26.00 -0.91
N LEU A 64 19.94 -25.28 0.00
CA LEU A 64 19.92 -23.82 0.02
C LEU A 64 20.63 -23.35 1.29
N LYS A 65 21.64 -22.48 1.15
CA LYS A 65 22.24 -21.81 2.32
C LYS A 65 21.18 -21.01 3.06
N LEU A 66 21.24 -21.00 4.40
CA LEU A 66 20.32 -20.25 5.27
C LEU A 66 20.16 -18.78 4.83
N ILE A 67 21.26 -18.17 4.35
CA ILE A 67 21.25 -16.80 3.83
C ILE A 67 20.22 -16.57 2.71
N HIS A 68 20.00 -17.55 1.83
CA HIS A 68 19.01 -17.41 0.75
C HIS A 68 17.58 -17.34 1.30
N LEU A 69 17.30 -18.08 2.38
CA LEU A 69 16.00 -18.06 3.03
C LEU A 69 15.74 -16.69 3.70
N VAL A 70 16.77 -16.10 4.31
CA VAL A 70 16.69 -14.76 4.89
C VAL A 70 16.46 -13.70 3.82
N VAL A 71 17.27 -13.72 2.75
CA VAL A 71 17.10 -12.77 1.64
C VAL A 71 15.71 -12.90 1.02
N LEU A 72 15.22 -14.13 0.81
CA LEU A 72 13.88 -14.35 0.27
C LEU A 72 12.79 -13.86 1.23
N GLY A 73 12.94 -14.13 2.53
CA GLY A 73 12.03 -13.62 3.57
C GLY A 73 11.97 -12.10 3.61
N ASP A 74 13.12 -11.42 3.56
CA ASP A 74 13.21 -9.97 3.53
C ASP A 74 12.59 -9.37 2.27
N VAL A 75 12.87 -9.95 1.09
CA VAL A 75 12.26 -9.51 -0.17
C VAL A 75 10.74 -9.63 -0.12
N LEU A 76 10.21 -10.75 0.41
CA LEU A 76 8.77 -10.97 0.57
C LEU A 76 8.15 -9.96 1.54
N LEU A 77 8.81 -9.64 2.64
CA LEU A 77 8.37 -8.62 3.60
C LEU A 77 8.33 -7.22 2.97
N ILE A 78 9.41 -6.82 2.31
CA ILE A 78 9.50 -5.50 1.65
C ILE A 78 8.40 -5.39 0.58
N ALA A 79 8.26 -6.40 -0.28
CA ALA A 79 7.21 -6.43 -1.29
C ALA A 79 5.80 -6.40 -0.66
N GLY A 80 5.59 -7.16 0.41
CA GLY A 80 4.33 -7.18 1.16
C GLY A 80 3.97 -5.81 1.74
N VAL A 81 4.95 -5.10 2.32
CA VAL A 81 4.76 -3.73 2.85
C VAL A 81 4.47 -2.74 1.73
N ILE A 82 5.22 -2.78 0.62
CA ILE A 82 4.98 -1.90 -0.53
C ILE A 82 3.56 -2.11 -1.07
N LEU A 83 3.16 -3.36 -1.28
CA LEU A 83 1.81 -3.69 -1.75
C LEU A 83 0.75 -3.29 -0.74
N TRP A 84 1.05 -3.36 0.56
CA TRP A 84 0.12 -2.87 1.59
C TRP A 84 -0.12 -1.37 1.47
N VAL A 85 0.94 -0.59 1.26
CA VAL A 85 0.86 0.86 1.06
C VAL A 85 0.08 1.16 -0.23
N LEU A 86 0.40 0.49 -1.33
CA LEU A 86 -0.28 0.67 -2.62
C LEU A 86 -1.74 0.20 -2.62
N SER A 87 -2.11 -0.75 -1.76
CA SER A 87 -3.50 -1.20 -1.59
C SER A 87 -4.43 -0.08 -1.09
N ARG A 88 -3.85 1.00 -0.53
CA ARG A 88 -4.55 2.20 -0.08
C ARG A 88 -4.61 3.20 -1.23
N GLN A 89 -5.61 3.07 -2.08
CA GLN A 89 -5.86 4.06 -3.12
C GLN A 89 -6.56 5.28 -2.51
N TRP A 90 -5.88 6.42 -2.54
CA TRP A 90 -6.41 7.70 -2.12
C TRP A 90 -7.13 8.35 -3.31
N PHE A 91 -8.45 8.21 -3.37
CA PHE A 91 -9.23 8.94 -4.37
C PHE A 91 -9.53 10.34 -3.84
N VAL A 92 -9.08 11.35 -4.58
CA VAL A 92 -9.53 12.72 -4.39
C VAL A 92 -10.91 12.81 -4.99
N VAL A 93 -11.94 12.83 -4.14
CA VAL A 93 -13.31 12.98 -4.62
C VAL A 93 -13.51 14.45 -4.96
N PRO A 94 -13.97 14.78 -6.19
CA PRO A 94 -14.33 16.14 -6.54
C PRO A 94 -15.32 16.69 -5.51
N GLY A 95 -15.18 17.97 -5.15
CA GLY A 95 -16.00 18.63 -4.13
C GLY A 95 -17.50 18.45 -4.34
N LYS A 96 -18.31 18.76 -3.30
CA LYS A 96 -19.78 18.65 -3.36
C LYS A 96 -20.30 19.27 -4.66
N THR A 97 -21.15 18.54 -5.37
CA THR A 97 -21.86 19.07 -6.53
C THR A 97 -22.90 20.06 -6.02
N VAL A 98 -22.80 21.31 -6.44
CA VAL A 98 -23.74 22.37 -6.08
C VAL A 98 -24.52 22.82 -7.30
N TRP A 99 -25.74 23.33 -7.08
CA TRP A 99 -26.53 23.97 -8.12
C TRP A 99 -26.07 25.42 -8.27
N PHE A 100 -25.65 25.75 -9.49
CA PHE A 100 -25.29 27.10 -9.87
C PHE A 100 -26.40 27.72 -10.69
N GLN A 101 -26.69 28.99 -10.43
CA GLN A 101 -27.63 29.79 -11.21
C GLN A 101 -26.89 30.91 -11.94
N CYS A 102 -27.19 31.10 -13.23
CA CYS A 102 -26.59 32.16 -14.02
C CYS A 102 -27.28 33.49 -13.67
N PRO A 103 -26.54 34.58 -13.39
CA PRO A 103 -27.15 35.89 -13.17
C PRO A 103 -27.83 36.45 -14.43
N PHE A 104 -27.37 36.07 -15.62
CA PHE A 104 -27.90 36.57 -16.89
C PHE A 104 -29.09 35.74 -17.40
N CYS A 105 -28.91 34.45 -17.63
CA CYS A 105 -29.95 33.60 -18.23
C CYS A 105 -30.88 32.95 -17.19
N LYS A 106 -30.61 33.12 -15.88
CA LYS A 106 -31.35 32.52 -14.75
C LYS A 106 -31.48 31.00 -14.76
N LYS A 107 -30.92 30.29 -15.74
CA LYS A 107 -30.90 28.83 -15.81
C LYS A 107 -29.98 28.27 -14.74
N LYS A 108 -30.40 27.13 -14.16
CA LYS A 108 -29.63 26.37 -13.17
C LYS A 108 -28.85 25.25 -13.86
N TRP A 109 -27.64 24.95 -13.40
CA TRP A 109 -26.87 23.77 -13.80
C TRP A 109 -26.09 23.22 -12.62
N ARG A 110 -25.67 21.96 -12.70
CA ARG A 110 -24.91 21.30 -11.65
C ARG A 110 -23.42 21.28 -12.02
N ALA A 111 -22.56 21.73 -11.10
CA ALA A 111 -21.12 21.61 -11.25
C ALA A 111 -20.42 21.45 -9.90
N THR A 112 -19.12 21.15 -9.92
CA THR A 112 -18.27 21.09 -8.72
C THR A 112 -18.06 22.49 -8.13
N GLY A 113 -18.27 22.62 -6.81
CA GLY A 113 -18.27 23.90 -6.09
C GLY A 113 -16.95 24.68 -6.04
N ASP A 114 -15.87 24.16 -6.63
CA ASP A 114 -14.53 24.73 -6.54
C ASP A 114 -14.20 25.76 -7.65
N LYS A 115 -15.18 26.16 -8.47
CA LYS A 115 -14.95 27.05 -9.61
C LYS A 115 -15.51 28.45 -9.37
N ALA A 116 -14.62 29.43 -9.17
CA ALA A 116 -14.98 30.83 -8.98
C ALA A 116 -15.57 31.47 -10.25
N LEU A 117 -14.95 31.24 -11.42
CA LEU A 117 -15.49 31.64 -12.73
C LEU A 117 -15.74 30.41 -13.60
N VAL A 118 -16.92 30.37 -14.23
CA VAL A 118 -17.32 29.28 -15.12
C VAL A 118 -18.05 29.85 -16.32
N HIS A 119 -17.78 29.30 -17.50
CA HIS A 119 -18.65 29.56 -18.66
C HIS A 119 -20.01 28.90 -18.43
N CYS A 120 -21.07 29.70 -18.54
CA CYS A 120 -22.42 29.15 -18.49
C CYS A 120 -22.64 28.23 -19.71
N PRO A 121 -23.12 26.99 -19.53
CA PRO A 121 -23.34 26.07 -20.64
C PRO A 121 -24.42 26.55 -21.61
N TYR A 122 -25.31 27.45 -21.16
CA TYR A 122 -26.43 27.95 -21.95
C TYR A 122 -26.09 29.23 -22.71
N CYS A 123 -25.57 30.26 -22.03
CA CYS A 123 -25.26 31.55 -22.66
C CYS A 123 -23.79 31.71 -23.05
N ARG A 124 -22.92 30.75 -22.73
CA ARG A 124 -21.46 30.75 -22.96
C ARG A 124 -20.68 31.94 -22.38
N GLN A 125 -21.35 32.84 -21.66
CA GLN A 125 -20.70 33.94 -20.96
C GLN A 125 -19.93 33.42 -19.75
N LEU A 126 -18.78 34.03 -19.48
CA LEU A 126 -18.01 33.82 -18.28
C LEU A 126 -18.72 34.52 -17.12
N VAL A 127 -19.15 33.76 -16.12
CA VAL A 127 -19.93 34.29 -15.00
C VAL A 127 -19.34 33.86 -13.66
N HIS A 128 -19.57 34.67 -12.64
CA HIS A 128 -19.54 34.24 -11.24
C HIS A 128 -20.93 33.67 -10.91
N PRO A 129 -21.09 32.34 -10.96
CA PRO A 129 -22.41 31.74 -10.72
C PRO A 129 -22.81 31.91 -9.25
N ARG A 130 -24.09 32.19 -9.00
CA ARG A 130 -24.64 32.18 -7.63
C ARG A 130 -24.96 30.74 -7.24
N ILE A 131 -24.60 30.35 -6.03
CA ILE A 131 -25.03 29.07 -5.47
C ILE A 131 -26.53 29.19 -5.21
N ALA A 132 -27.33 28.35 -5.87
CA ALA A 132 -28.73 28.21 -5.54
C ALA A 132 -28.82 27.17 -4.42
N GLU A 133 -29.12 27.63 -3.20
CA GLU A 133 -29.64 26.75 -2.16
C GLU A 133 -31.05 26.34 -2.59
N ASP A 134 -31.32 25.03 -2.57
CA ASP A 134 -32.65 24.49 -2.89
C ASP A 134 -33.68 24.94 -1.84
#